data_AF-A0A8J2VK62-F1
#
_entry.id   AF-A0A8J2VK62-F1
#
_cell.length_a   1.000
_cell.length_b   1.000
_cell.length_c   1.000
_cell.angle_alpha   90.00
_cell.angle_beta   90.00
_cell.angle_gamma   90.00
#
_symmetry.space_group_name_H-M   'P 1'
#
loop_
_entity.id
_entity.type
_entity.pdbx_description
1 polymer ?
#
loop_
_entity_poly.entity_id
_entity_poly.type
_entity_poly.pdbx_seq_one_letter_code
_entity_poly.pdbx_strand_id
1 'polypeptide(L)'
;MVLKKSRRYQELREILPAIDGCVQALLRLDNLQDTGTIQMVWSKVQELQETVHRRQLTERHPQVHEVVSFLYLSCFSLLFLNGESFPAYQEEVRQRYKILLRTIYILRRYPSFDKKRISNL
;
A
#
# COMPACT_ATOMS: atom_id res chain seq x y z
N MET A 1 -21.02 15.34 -8.27
CA MET A 1 -19.82 15.01 -7.45
C MET A 1 -19.68 13.50 -7.14
N VAL A 2 -20.45 12.62 -7.79
CA VAL A 2 -20.43 11.14 -7.59
C VAL A 2 -19.27 10.47 -8.34
N LEU A 3 -18.85 11.02 -9.50
CA LEU A 3 -17.81 10.46 -10.38
C LEU A 3 -16.41 10.42 -9.74
N LYS A 4 -16.04 11.39 -8.90
CA LYS A 4 -14.70 11.45 -8.26
C LYS A 4 -14.45 10.33 -7.23
N LYS A 5 -15.50 9.86 -6.54
CA LYS A 5 -15.37 8.80 -5.51
C LYS A 5 -15.30 7.41 -6.15
N SER A 6 -16.02 7.19 -7.26
CA SER A 6 -15.90 5.97 -8.09
C SER A 6 -14.48 5.83 -8.67
N ARG A 7 -13.89 6.92 -9.17
CA ARG A 7 -12.52 6.93 -9.72
C ARG A 7 -11.45 6.59 -8.68
N ARG A 8 -11.54 7.16 -7.46
CA ARG A 8 -10.60 6.84 -6.35
C ARG A 8 -10.64 5.37 -5.94
N TYR A 9 -11.83 4.79 -5.86
CA TYR A 9 -11.97 3.37 -5.55
C TYR A 9 -11.45 2.49 -6.69
N GLN A 10 -11.67 2.88 -7.94
CA GLN A 10 -11.17 2.15 -9.11
C GLN A 10 -9.64 2.16 -9.18
N GLU A 11 -9.01 3.30 -8.91
CA GLU A 11 -7.54 3.41 -8.82
C GLU A 11 -6.97 2.48 -7.73
N LEU A 12 -7.58 2.44 -6.55
CA LEU A 12 -7.19 1.51 -5.49
C LEU A 12 -7.40 0.04 -5.91
N ARG A 13 -8.52 -0.28 -6.56
CA ARG A 13 -8.84 -1.64 -7.01
C ARG A 13 -7.80 -2.19 -7.98
N GLU A 14 -7.21 -1.34 -8.82
CA GLU A 14 -6.18 -1.73 -9.78
C GLU A 14 -4.84 -2.05 -9.10
N ILE A 15 -4.43 -1.27 -8.08
CA ILE A 15 -3.11 -1.43 -7.47
C ILE A 15 -3.09 -2.40 -6.29
N LEU A 16 -4.23 -2.57 -5.62
CA LEU A 16 -4.32 -3.33 -4.37
C LEU A 16 -3.89 -4.80 -4.50
N PRO A 17 -4.25 -5.53 -5.58
CA PRO A 17 -3.80 -6.91 -5.72
C PRO A 17 -2.27 -7.04 -5.78
N ALA A 18 -1.59 -6.09 -6.43
CA ALA A 18 -0.14 -6.07 -6.49
C ALA A 18 0.48 -5.76 -5.12
N ILE A 19 -0.09 -4.80 -4.37
CA ILE A 19 0.34 -4.50 -3.00
C ILE A 19 0.13 -5.71 -2.08
N ASP A 20 -1.05 -6.32 -2.10
CA ASP A 20 -1.35 -7.50 -1.28
C ASP A 20 -0.40 -8.64 -1.60
N GLY A 21 -0.15 -8.92 -2.90
CA GLY A 21 0.82 -9.92 -3.32
C GLY A 21 2.22 -9.70 -2.73
N CYS A 22 2.73 -8.46 -2.78
CA CYS A 22 4.02 -8.10 -2.20
C CYS A 22 4.02 -8.23 -0.67
N VAL A 23 2.97 -7.76 0.01
CA VAL A 23 2.85 -7.89 1.47
C VAL A 23 2.81 -9.36 1.89
N GLN A 24 1.99 -10.19 1.25
CA GLN A 24 1.90 -11.61 1.59
C GLN A 24 3.22 -12.34 1.34
N ALA A 25 3.89 -12.07 0.21
CA ALA A 25 5.18 -12.66 -0.08
C ALA A 25 6.23 -12.30 0.98
N LEU A 26 6.26 -11.03 1.41
CA LEU A 26 7.21 -10.53 2.40
C LEU A 26 6.90 -11.01 3.82
N LEU A 27 5.63 -11.18 4.18
CA LEU A 27 5.21 -11.68 5.50
C LEU A 27 5.36 -13.20 5.65
N ARG A 28 5.42 -13.94 4.53
CA ARG A 28 5.66 -15.40 4.49
C ARG A 28 7.12 -15.77 4.27
N LEU A 29 8.00 -14.78 4.34
CA LEU A 29 9.42 -14.98 4.10
C LEU A 29 10.03 -15.65 5.33
N ASP A 30 10.00 -16.98 5.34
CA ASP A 30 10.50 -17.80 6.45
C ASP A 30 12.03 -17.88 6.47
N ASN A 31 12.68 -17.67 5.32
CA ASN A 31 14.13 -17.66 5.18
C ASN A 31 14.60 -16.34 4.54
N LEU A 32 15.35 -15.55 5.29
CA LEU A 32 15.93 -14.27 4.83
C LEU A 32 16.96 -14.44 3.70
N GLN A 33 17.41 -15.67 3.43
CA GLN A 33 18.31 -16.00 2.33
C GLN A 33 17.60 -16.37 1.03
N ASP A 34 16.26 -16.37 0.99
CA ASP A 34 15.49 -16.60 -0.24
C ASP A 34 15.54 -15.37 -1.17
N THR A 35 16.71 -15.15 -1.74
CA THR A 35 17.03 -14.02 -2.62
C THR A 35 16.13 -13.97 -3.85
N GLY A 36 15.67 -15.12 -4.36
CA GLY A 36 14.77 -15.19 -5.52
C GLY A 36 13.42 -14.54 -5.23
N THR A 37 12.78 -14.91 -4.12
CA THR A 37 11.53 -14.27 -3.68
C THR A 37 11.74 -12.79 -3.38
N ILE A 38 12.83 -12.43 -2.70
CA ILE A 38 13.13 -11.04 -2.34
C ILE A 38 13.30 -10.17 -3.59
N GLN A 39 14.05 -10.65 -4.60
CA GLN A 39 14.24 -9.92 -5.86
C GLN A 39 12.93 -9.78 -6.66
N MET A 40 12.09 -10.81 -6.69
CA MET A 40 10.78 -10.74 -7.33
C MET A 40 9.89 -9.67 -6.65
N VAL A 41 9.84 -9.65 -5.31
CA VAL A 41 9.07 -8.65 -4.57
C VAL A 41 9.66 -7.25 -4.80
N TRP A 42 10.98 -7.12 -4.77
CA TRP A 42 11.69 -5.86 -5.01
C TRP A 42 11.31 -5.25 -6.36
N SER A 43 11.40 -6.03 -7.45
CA SER A 43 11.04 -5.56 -8.80
C SER A 43 9.59 -5.06 -8.86
N LYS A 44 8.63 -5.83 -8.30
CA LYS A 44 7.23 -5.41 -8.24
C LYS A 44 7.01 -4.15 -7.40
N VAL A 45 7.76 -3.99 -6.31
CA VAL A 45 7.68 -2.81 -5.46
C VAL A 45 8.22 -1.57 -6.18
N GLN A 46 9.28 -1.70 -6.98
CA GLN A 46 9.78 -0.60 -7.82
C GLN A 46 8.72 -0.17 -8.85
N GLU A 47 8.07 -1.11 -9.53
CA GLU A 47 6.96 -0.81 -10.45
C GLU A 47 5.78 -0.12 -9.74
N LEU A 48 5.46 -0.55 -8.52
CA LEU A 48 4.44 0.08 -7.68
C LEU A 48 4.83 1.50 -7.28
N GLN A 49 6.09 1.76 -6.90
CA GLN A 49 6.58 3.10 -6.60
C GLN A 49 6.45 4.02 -7.80
N GLU A 50 6.85 3.57 -8.99
CA GLU A 50 6.68 4.33 -10.23
C GLU A 50 5.20 4.61 -10.50
N THR A 51 4.34 3.62 -10.34
CA THR A 51 2.89 3.78 -10.55
C THR A 51 2.30 4.80 -9.58
N VAL A 52 2.67 4.72 -8.29
CA VAL A 52 2.24 5.66 -7.25
C VAL A 52 2.68 7.08 -7.59
N HIS A 53 3.92 7.27 -8.04
CA HIS A 53 4.45 8.57 -8.40
C HIS A 53 3.82 9.13 -9.69
N ARG A 54 3.86 8.37 -10.80
CA ARG A 54 3.32 8.80 -12.10
C ARG A 54 1.83 9.12 -12.04
N ARG A 55 1.06 8.38 -11.23
CA ARG A 55 -0.37 8.62 -11.02
C ARG A 55 -0.66 9.60 -9.89
N GLN A 56 0.33 10.23 -9.25
CA GLN A 56 0.12 11.16 -8.12
C GLN A 56 -0.77 10.55 -7.03
N LEU A 57 -0.57 9.27 -6.71
CA LEU A 57 -1.36 8.57 -5.69
C LEU A 57 -0.92 8.97 -4.29
N THR A 58 0.30 9.50 -4.11
CA THR A 58 0.81 9.98 -2.82
C THR A 58 -0.12 11.02 -2.18
N GLU A 59 -0.64 11.97 -2.97
CA GLU A 59 -1.55 13.00 -2.45
C GLU A 59 -2.97 12.48 -2.21
N ARG A 60 -3.42 11.53 -3.04
CA ARG A 60 -4.82 11.08 -3.06
C ARG A 60 -5.07 9.89 -2.13
N HIS A 61 -4.04 9.09 -1.93
CA HIS A 61 -4.01 7.84 -1.19
C HIS A 61 -2.68 7.70 -0.42
N PRO A 62 -2.42 8.55 0.59
CA PRO A 62 -1.15 8.54 1.31
C PRO A 62 -0.84 7.17 1.93
N GLN A 63 -1.86 6.41 2.36
CA GLN A 63 -1.69 5.06 2.91
C GLN A 63 -1.10 4.08 1.90
N VAL A 64 -1.37 4.25 0.60
CA VAL A 64 -0.77 3.43 -0.46
C VAL A 64 0.72 3.70 -0.54
N HIS A 65 1.09 5.00 -0.58
CA HIS A 65 2.48 5.39 -0.64
C HIS A 65 3.25 4.87 0.58
N GLU A 66 2.69 5.00 1.78
CA GLU A 66 3.31 4.49 3.00
C GLU A 66 3.59 2.99 2.93
N VAL A 67 2.60 2.16 2.55
CA VAL A 67 2.79 0.71 2.43
C VAL A 67 3.87 0.38 1.39
N VAL A 68 3.82 1.00 0.22
CA VAL A 68 4.78 0.76 -0.86
C VAL A 68 6.20 1.19 -0.44
N SER A 69 6.35 2.31 0.28
CA SER A 69 7.63 2.76 0.79
C SER A 69 8.22 1.81 1.83
N PHE A 70 7.41 1.26 2.74
CA PHE A 70 7.91 0.29 3.72
C PHE A 70 8.18 -1.09 3.11
N LEU A 71 7.43 -1.50 2.08
CA LEU A 71 7.78 -2.67 1.27
C LEU A 71 9.16 -2.48 0.62
N TYR A 72 9.42 -1.30 0.06
CA TYR A 72 10.70 -0.97 -0.53
C TYR A 72 11.82 -1.03 0.52
N LEU A 73 11.66 -0.37 1.66
CA LEU A 73 12.66 -0.40 2.73
C LEU A 73 12.92 -1.81 3.26
N SER A 74 11.87 -2.64 3.35
CA SER A 74 12.00 -4.04 3.76
C SER A 74 12.88 -4.84 2.78
N CYS A 75 12.58 -4.76 1.47
CA CYS A 75 13.39 -5.40 0.45
C CYS A 75 14.82 -4.81 0.37
N PHE A 76 14.97 -3.50 0.52
CA PHE A 76 16.27 -2.84 0.54
C PHE A 76 17.13 -3.36 1.70
N SER A 77 16.54 -3.47 2.89
CA SER A 77 17.21 -4.03 4.06
C SER A 77 17.69 -5.46 3.78
N LEU A 78 16.82 -6.31 3.23
CA LEU A 78 17.15 -7.70 2.91
C LEU A 78 18.25 -7.83 1.85
N LEU A 79 18.21 -7.02 0.79
CA LEU A 79 19.13 -7.14 -0.34
C LEU A 79 20.48 -6.47 -0.09
N PHE A 80 20.51 -5.35 0.63
CA PHE A 80 21.68 -4.48 0.69
C PHE A 80 22.23 -4.25 2.11
N LEU A 81 21.45 -4.57 3.14
CA LEU A 81 21.83 -4.39 4.55
C LEU A 81 21.79 -5.70 5.35
N ASN A 82 21.88 -6.85 4.68
CA ASN A 82 21.84 -8.19 5.31
C ASN A 82 20.61 -8.43 6.22
N GLY A 83 19.52 -7.69 6.00
CA GLY A 83 18.30 -7.79 6.78
C GLY A 83 18.31 -7.11 8.15
N GLU A 84 19.33 -6.30 8.50
CA GLU A 84 19.46 -5.69 9.84
C GLU A 84 18.20 -4.97 10.33
N SER A 85 17.58 -4.18 9.46
CA SER A 85 16.37 -3.41 9.77
C SER A 85 15.08 -4.11 9.32
N PHE A 86 15.17 -5.32 8.77
CA PHE A 86 14.01 -6.00 8.19
C PHE A 86 12.87 -6.25 9.19
N PRO A 87 13.12 -6.71 10.43
CA PRO A 87 12.04 -6.94 11.39
C PRO A 87 11.23 -5.68 11.70
N ALA A 88 11.91 -4.53 11.82
CA ALA A 88 11.27 -3.25 12.06
C ALA A 88 10.42 -2.82 10.86
N TYR A 89 10.97 -2.91 9.64
CA TYR A 89 10.21 -2.57 8.43
C TYR A 89 9.05 -3.53 8.16
N GLN A 90 9.21 -4.81 8.47
CA GLN A 90 8.15 -5.81 8.33
C GLN A 90 6.96 -5.49 9.25
N GLU A 91 7.21 -5.04 10.49
CA GLU A 91 6.15 -4.61 11.39
C GLU A 91 5.47 -3.32 10.90
N GLU A 92 6.23 -2.35 10.40
CA GLU A 92 5.65 -1.15 9.76
C GLU A 92 4.78 -1.53 8.56
N VAL A 93 5.24 -2.44 7.67
CA VAL A 93 4.43 -2.97 6.56
C VAL A 93 3.11 -3.52 7.09
N ARG A 94 3.14 -4.35 8.13
CA ARG A 94 1.94 -4.95 8.74
C ARG A 94 0.98 -3.89 9.27
N GLN A 95 1.48 -2.88 9.96
CA GLN A 95 0.66 -1.81 10.54
C GLN A 95 0.05 -0.93 9.46
N ARG A 96 0.85 -0.43 8.51
CA ARG A 96 0.35 0.41 7.41
C ARG A 96 -0.61 -0.35 6.51
N TYR A 97 -0.36 -1.63 6.26
CA TYR A 97 -1.27 -2.45 5.46
C TYR A 97 -2.63 -2.64 6.14
N LYS A 98 -2.66 -2.88 7.46
CA LYS A 98 -3.92 -2.90 8.22
C LYS A 98 -4.68 -1.58 8.11
N ILE A 99 -3.97 -0.44 8.18
CA ILE A 99 -4.57 0.89 8.03
C ILE A 99 -5.16 1.04 6.62
N LEU A 100 -4.40 0.70 5.58
CA LEU A 100 -4.85 0.74 4.18
C LEU A 100 -6.14 -0.06 3.99
N LEU A 101 -6.18 -1.31 4.47
CA LEU A 101 -7.36 -2.17 4.38
C LEU A 101 -8.57 -1.57 5.11
N ARG A 102 -8.38 -0.99 6.31
CA ARG A 102 -9.44 -0.28 7.04
C ARG A 102 -9.96 0.92 6.26
N THR A 103 -9.07 1.73 5.68
CA THR A 103 -9.45 2.89 4.85
C THR A 103 -10.29 2.46 3.67
N ILE A 104 -9.90 1.39 2.97
CA ILE A 104 -10.66 0.84 1.83
C ILE A 104 -12.02 0.32 2.28
N TYR A 105 -12.07 -0.40 3.40
CA TYR A 105 -13.31 -0.92 3.95
C TYR A 105 -14.30 0.20 4.30
N ILE A 106 -13.82 1.27 4.93
CA ILE A 106 -14.64 2.45 5.25
C ILE A 106 -15.14 3.13 3.97
N LEU A 107 -14.25 3.32 2.98
CA LEU A 107 -14.61 3.88 1.67
C LEU A 107 -15.68 3.02 0.95
N ARG A 108 -15.65 1.70 1.13
CA ARG A 108 -16.63 0.76 0.56
C ARG A 108 -17.96 0.77 1.33
N ARG A 109 -17.93 0.87 2.66
CA ARG A 109 -19.12 0.73 3.54
C ARG A 109 -19.92 2.03 3.69
N TYR A 110 -19.29 3.19 3.54
CA TYR A 110 -19.97 4.49 3.63
C TYR A 110 -19.70 5.35 2.38
N PRO A 111 -20.44 5.13 1.28
CA PRO A 111 -20.34 6.00 0.11
C PRO A 111 -20.84 7.44 0.35
N SER A 112 -21.57 7.69 1.45
CA SER A 112 -22.18 9.00 1.73
C SER A 112 -22.44 9.25 3.22
N PHE A 113 -21.64 10.12 3.83
CA PHE A 113 -22.18 11.20 4.65
C PHE A 113 -21.59 12.50 4.10
N ASP A 114 -22.03 12.86 2.88
CA ASP A 114 -22.04 14.27 2.54
C ASP A 114 -22.99 14.91 3.56
N LYS A 115 -22.40 15.67 4.49
CA LYS A 115 -23.14 16.59 5.34
C LYS A 115 -24.06 17.35 4.39
N LYS A 116 -25.36 17.03 4.41
CA LYS A 116 -26.38 18.03 4.15
C LYS A 116 -26.01 19.14 5.12
N ARG A 117 -25.36 20.18 4.59
CA ARG A 117 -25.48 21.53 5.11
C ARG A 117 -26.97 21.65 5.39
N ILE A 118 -27.33 21.66 6.66
CA ILE A 118 -28.61 22.20 7.09
C ILE A 118 -28.47 23.68 6.74
N SER A 119 -28.78 23.99 5.48
CA SER A 119 -29.18 25.30 5.03
C SER A 119 -30.66 25.36 5.29
N ASN A 120 -31.01 25.60 6.55
CA ASN A 120 -32.24 26.24 6.97
C ASN A 120 -31.73 27.44 7.77
N LEU A 121 -31.91 28.66 7.24
CA LEU A 121 -32.97 29.57 7.68
C LEU A 121 -32.80 29.93 9.15
#